data_AF-A0A7K2QLB9-F1
#
_entry.id   AF-A0A7K2QLB9-F1
#
_cell.length_a   1.000
_cell.length_b   1.000
_cell.length_c   1.000
_cell.angle_alpha   90.00
_cell.angle_beta   90.00
_cell.angle_gamma   90.00
#
_symmetry.space_group_name_H-M   'P 1'
#
loop_
_entity.id
_entity.type
_entity.pdbx_description
1 polymer ?
#
loop_
_entity_poly.entity_id
_entity_poly.type
_entity_poly.pdbx_seq_one_letter_code
_entity_poly.pdbx_strand_id
1 'polypeptide(L)'
;PIWPFDLDGALSDHDAPAPHTMPAAAAFEEALRALGVDDTSTVVVYDGAGVYSSARAWWMLRAMGFDRAAVLDGGLPAWTAAGLPLAAGGPAYD
;
A
#
# COMPACT_ATOMS: atom_id res chain seq x y z
N PRO A 1 14.95 -2.45 6.72
CA PRO A 1 14.16 -1.90 5.58
C PRO A 1 12.70 -2.34 5.71
N ILE A 2 11.79 -1.37 5.84
CA ILE A 2 10.36 -1.65 5.65
C ILE A 2 10.18 -1.77 4.14
N TRP A 3 9.83 -2.96 3.67
CA TRP A 3 9.54 -3.21 2.26
C TRP A 3 8.24 -2.47 1.88
N PRO A 4 8.01 -2.14 0.61
CA PRO A 4 6.80 -1.43 0.21
C PRO A 4 5.55 -2.32 0.25
N PHE A 5 4.37 -1.71 0.17
CA PHE A 5 3.13 -2.43 -0.11
C PHE A 5 3.20 -2.96 -1.55
N ASP A 6 3.46 -4.26 -1.70
CA ASP A 6 3.80 -4.90 -2.96
C ASP A 6 2.75 -5.91 -3.42
N LEU A 7 2.06 -5.58 -4.52
CA LEU A 7 1.04 -6.42 -5.15
C LEU A 7 1.65 -7.55 -6.01
N ASP A 8 2.92 -7.50 -6.36
CA ASP A 8 3.60 -8.62 -7.02
C ASP A 8 4.22 -9.59 -5.99
N GLY A 9 4.23 -9.21 -4.70
CA GLY A 9 4.76 -9.98 -3.58
C GLY A 9 3.68 -10.49 -2.62
N ALA A 10 3.95 -10.36 -1.31
CA ALA A 10 3.17 -11.00 -0.24
C ALA A 10 1.72 -10.50 -0.10
N LEU A 11 1.35 -9.39 -0.74
CA LEU A 11 -0.01 -8.84 -0.70
C LEU A 11 -0.89 -9.33 -1.87
N SER A 12 -0.52 -10.46 -2.48
CA SER A 12 -1.30 -11.14 -3.51
C SER A 12 -1.33 -12.65 -3.32
N ASP A 13 -2.46 -13.25 -3.70
CA ASP A 13 -2.58 -14.70 -3.85
C ASP A 13 -1.99 -15.12 -5.21
N HIS A 14 -0.85 -15.81 -5.16
CA HIS A 14 -0.12 -16.29 -6.34
C HIS A 14 -0.57 -17.68 -6.82
N ASP A 15 -1.42 -18.36 -6.04
CA ASP A 15 -2.04 -19.62 -6.46
C ASP A 15 -3.33 -19.37 -7.28
N ALA A 16 -3.84 -18.13 -7.25
CA ALA A 16 -5.03 -17.73 -7.99
C ALA A 16 -4.74 -17.56 -9.50
N PRO A 17 -5.74 -17.83 -10.37
CA PRO A 17 -5.57 -17.73 -11.82
C PRO A 17 -5.45 -16.28 -12.33
N ALA A 18 -5.86 -15.29 -11.53
CA ALA A 18 -5.79 -13.88 -11.88
C ALA A 18 -4.66 -13.19 -11.11
N PRO A 19 -3.89 -12.29 -11.75
CA PRO A 19 -2.87 -11.51 -11.05
C PRO A 19 -3.50 -10.58 -10.02
N HIS A 20 -2.72 -10.22 -9.00
CA HIS A 20 -3.10 -9.26 -7.94
C HIS A 20 -4.38 -9.65 -7.19
N THR A 21 -4.62 -10.97 -7.11
CA THR A 21 -5.76 -11.53 -6.37
C THR A 21 -5.58 -11.29 -4.87
N MET A 22 -6.68 -10.97 -4.19
CA MET A 22 -6.66 -10.72 -2.74
C MET A 22 -6.14 -11.95 -1.99
N PRO A 23 -5.11 -11.83 -1.14
CA PRO A 23 -4.64 -12.94 -0.32
C PRO A 23 -5.64 -13.26 0.80
N ALA A 24 -5.46 -14.42 1.44
CA ALA A 24 -6.20 -14.76 2.66
C ALA A 24 -5.93 -13.73 3.77
N ALA A 25 -6.92 -13.51 4.65
CA ALA A 25 -6.85 -12.50 5.70
C ALA A 25 -5.61 -12.64 6.60
N ALA A 26 -5.24 -13.87 6.98
CA ALA A 26 -4.05 -14.12 7.80
C ALA A 26 -2.74 -13.70 7.12
N ALA A 27 -2.60 -13.99 5.83
CA ALA A 27 -1.43 -13.60 5.05
C ALA A 27 -1.36 -12.07 4.87
N PHE A 28 -2.51 -11.44 4.63
CA PHE A 28 -2.61 -9.98 4.55
C PHE A 28 -2.22 -9.30 5.88
N GLU A 29 -2.71 -9.81 7.00
CA GLU A 29 -2.38 -9.29 8.33
C GLU A 29 -0.88 -9.44 8.63
N GLU A 30 -0.30 -10.59 8.33
CA GLU A 30 1.14 -10.83 8.51
C GLU A 30 1.99 -9.86 7.66
N ALA A 31 1.61 -9.65 6.40
CA ALA A 31 2.27 -8.69 5.53
C ALA A 31 2.19 -7.26 6.09
N LEU A 32 1.02 -6.81 6.56
CA LEU A 32 0.88 -5.49 7.17
C LEU A 32 1.69 -5.32 8.46
N ARG A 33 1.75 -6.37 9.31
CA ARG A 33 2.60 -6.36 10.51
C ARG A 33 4.08 -6.23 10.15
N ALA A 34 4.53 -6.89 9.08
CA ALA A 34 5.89 -6.75 8.57
C ALA A 34 6.19 -5.33 8.05
N LEU A 35 5.15 -4.60 7.61
CA LEU A 35 5.23 -3.17 7.27
C LEU A 35 5.24 -2.25 8.50
N GLY A 36 5.10 -2.79 9.71
CA GLY A 36 5.00 -2.02 10.95
C GLY A 36 3.61 -1.42 11.18
N VAL A 37 2.58 -1.88 10.46
CA VAL A 37 1.19 -1.47 10.68
C VAL A 37 0.58 -2.29 11.81
N ASP A 38 -0.06 -1.60 12.74
CA ASP A 38 -0.77 -2.17 13.88
C ASP A 38 -2.19 -1.57 14.06
N ASP A 39 -2.86 -1.99 15.13
CA ASP A 39 -4.21 -1.56 15.50
C ASP A 39 -4.28 -0.12 16.06
N THR A 40 -3.16 0.61 16.11
CA THR A 40 -3.11 2.04 16.42
C THR A 40 -2.77 2.91 15.21
N SER A 41 -2.28 2.28 14.14
CA SER A 41 -1.79 2.95 12.93
C SER A 41 -2.90 3.65 12.13
N THR A 42 -2.57 4.80 11.55
CA THR A 42 -3.35 5.43 10.46
C THR A 42 -2.55 5.31 9.18
N VAL A 43 -3.13 4.68 8.16
CA VAL A 43 -2.44 4.38 6.90
C VAL A 43 -2.88 5.39 5.83
N VAL A 44 -1.92 6.09 5.24
CA VAL A 44 -2.15 6.93 4.06
C VAL A 44 -1.40 6.31 2.89
N VAL A 45 -2.17 5.87 1.89
CA VAL A 45 -1.64 5.21 0.70
C VAL A 45 -1.46 6.23 -0.41
N TYR A 46 -0.35 6.15 -1.14
CA TYR A 46 -0.10 6.94 -2.34
C TYR A 46 0.66 6.09 -3.36
N ASP A 47 0.65 6.52 -4.62
CA ASP A 47 1.49 5.93 -5.67
C ASP A 47 2.14 7.02 -6.54
N GLY A 48 3.06 6.59 -7.40
CA GLY A 48 3.83 7.47 -8.30
C GLY A 48 3.05 8.00 -9.50
N ALA A 49 1.87 7.44 -9.79
CA ALA A 49 1.04 7.78 -10.94
C ALA A 49 -0.19 8.63 -10.56
N GLY A 50 -0.22 9.15 -9.34
CA GLY A 50 -1.36 9.89 -8.79
C GLY A 50 -2.26 8.97 -7.98
N VAL A 51 -3.35 8.48 -8.60
CA VAL A 51 -4.24 7.49 -8.00
C VAL A 51 -4.47 6.37 -9.01
N TYR A 52 -3.57 5.40 -9.01
CA TYR A 52 -3.64 4.21 -9.86
C TYR A 52 -3.69 2.93 -9.01
N SER A 53 -2.59 2.56 -8.37
CA SER A 53 -2.50 1.36 -7.51
C SER A 53 -2.87 1.66 -6.05
N SER A 54 -2.76 2.91 -5.61
CA SER A 54 -3.09 3.33 -4.25
C SER A 54 -4.55 3.06 -3.87
N ALA A 55 -5.48 3.22 -4.82
CA ALA A 55 -6.89 2.91 -4.62
C ALA A 55 -7.10 1.41 -4.33
N ARG A 56 -6.33 0.52 -4.96
CA ARG A 56 -6.38 -0.93 -4.72
C ARG A 56 -5.93 -1.25 -3.30
N ALA A 57 -4.77 -0.76 -2.89
CA ALA A 57 -4.25 -0.98 -1.54
C ALA A 57 -5.18 -0.43 -0.45
N TRP A 58 -5.75 0.76 -0.66
CA TRP A 58 -6.80 1.30 0.21
C TRP A 58 -8.03 0.39 0.29
N TRP A 59 -8.55 -0.07 -0.86
CA TRP A 59 -9.70 -0.97 -0.88
C TRP A 59 -9.41 -2.29 -0.14
N MET A 60 -8.21 -2.84 -0.30
CA MET A 60 -7.78 -4.07 0.38
C MET A 60 -7.78 -3.90 1.91
N LEU A 61 -7.23 -2.79 2.41
CA LEU A 61 -7.26 -2.44 3.83
C LEU A 61 -8.70 -2.39 4.36
N ARG A 62 -9.58 -1.69 3.64
CA ARG A 62 -11.00 -1.56 4.00
C ARG A 62 -11.74 -2.89 3.96
N ALA A 63 -11.49 -3.72 2.94
CA ALA A 63 -12.09 -5.05 2.81
C ALA A 63 -11.69 -5.98 3.97
N MET A 64 -10.51 -5.77 4.56
CA MET A 64 -10.00 -6.49 5.73
C MET A 64 -10.39 -5.83 7.07
N GLY A 65 -11.27 -4.83 7.05
CA GLY A 65 -11.77 -4.15 8.26
C GLY A 65 -10.85 -3.07 8.83
N PHE A 66 -9.79 -2.68 8.12
CA PHE A 66 -8.89 -1.62 8.54
C PHE A 66 -9.41 -0.25 8.08
N ASP A 67 -10.24 0.39 8.91
CA ASP A 67 -10.97 1.61 8.53
C ASP A 67 -10.13 2.89 8.56
N ARG A 68 -9.04 2.94 9.33
CA ARG A 68 -8.13 4.11 9.43
C ARG A 68 -7.16 4.15 8.24
N ALA A 69 -7.72 4.08 7.04
CA ALA A 69 -7.01 4.12 5.77
C ALA A 69 -7.55 5.24 4.89
N ALA A 70 -6.64 6.00 4.28
CA ALA A 70 -6.95 7.05 3.32
C ALA A 70 -6.03 6.96 2.09
N VAL A 71 -6.45 7.56 0.98
CA VAL A 71 -5.61 7.78 -0.21
C VAL A 71 -5.16 9.23 -0.23
N LEU A 72 -3.89 9.48 -0.51
CA LEU A 72 -3.37 10.82 -0.75
C LEU A 72 -3.92 11.35 -2.07
N ASP A 73 -4.74 12.39 -2.01
CA ASP A 73 -5.34 13.01 -3.20
C ASP A 73 -4.27 13.53 -4.15
N GLY A 74 -4.35 13.11 -5.42
CA GLY A 74 -3.36 13.39 -6.46
C GLY A 74 -2.00 12.69 -6.32
N GLY A 75 -1.81 11.85 -5.30
CA GLY A 75 -0.63 11.00 -5.09
C GLY A 75 0.70 11.75 -4.98
N LEU A 76 1.79 11.03 -5.25
CA LEU A 76 3.14 11.61 -5.25
C LEU A 76 3.30 12.78 -6.25
N PRO A 77 2.68 12.77 -7.46
CA PRO A 77 2.73 13.91 -8.37
C PRO A 77 2.20 15.21 -7.74
N ALA A 78 1.02 15.18 -7.11
CA ALA A 78 0.45 16.37 -6.47
C ALA A 78 1.27 16.81 -5.26
N TRP A 79 1.77 15.87 -4.45
CA TRP A 79 2.67 16.15 -3.33
C TRP A 79 3.93 16.90 -3.77
N THR A 80 4.55 16.40 -4.85
CA THR A 80 5.75 17.00 -5.45
C THR A 80 5.45 18.37 -6.04
N ALA A 81 4.32 18.52 -6.76
CA ALA A 81 3.90 19.80 -7.33
C ALA A 81 3.63 20.87 -6.26
N ALA A 82 3.18 20.46 -5.09
CA ALA A 82 2.99 21.34 -3.93
C ALA A 82 4.32 21.73 -3.23
N GLY A 83 5.47 21.22 -3.69
CA GLY A 83 6.78 21.52 -3.10
C GLY A 83 6.98 20.92 -1.71
N LEU A 84 6.25 19.85 -1.38
CA LEU A 84 6.33 19.22 -0.07
C LEU A 84 7.58 18.32 0.06
N PRO A 85 8.08 18.08 1.28
CA PRO A 85 9.30 17.32 1.50
C PRO A 85 9.22 15.87 0.99
N LEU A 86 10.32 15.37 0.43
CA LEU A 86 10.51 13.97 0.07
C LEU A 86 11.68 13.39 0.85
N ALA A 87 11.55 12.14 1.29
CA ALA A 87 12.68 11.40 1.85
C ALA A 87 13.64 11.00 0.71
N ALA A 88 14.94 11.17 0.91
CA ALA A 88 15.95 10.68 -0.01
C ALA A 88 16.22 9.19 0.26
N GLY A 89 16.20 8.35 -0.78
CA GLY A 89 16.67 6.96 -0.71
C GLY A 89 15.68 5.95 -0.11
N GLY A 90 14.48 5.84 -0.67
CA GLY A 90 13.65 4.65 -0.49
C GLY A 90 14.23 3.42 -1.20
N PRO A 91 13.73 2.19 -0.93
CA PRO A 91 14.08 1.03 -1.74
C PRO A 91 13.78 1.35 -3.22
N ALA A 92 14.76 1.11 -4.09
CA ALA A 92 14.53 1.13 -5.52
C ALA A 92 13.63 -0.06 -5.87
N TYR A 93 12.57 0.21 -6.62
CA TYR A 93 11.71 -0.82 -7.18
C TYR A 93 12.37 -1.30 -8.48
N ASP A 94 12.39 -2.61 -8.71
CA ASP A 94 12.79 -3.25 -9.96
C ASP A 94 11.67 -3.26 -11.01
#